data_AF-K8WVJ2-F1
#
_entry.id   AF-K8WVJ2-F1
#
_cell.length_a   1.000
_cell.length_b   1.000
_cell.length_c   1.000
_cell.angle_alpha   90.00
_cell.angle_beta   90.00
_cell.angle_gamma   90.00
#
_symmetry.space_group_name_H-M   'P 1'
#
loop_
_entity.id
_entity.type
_entity.pdbx_description
1 polymer ?
#
loop_
_entity_poly.entity_id
_entity_poly.type
_entity_poly.pdbx_seq_one_letter_code
_entity_poly.pdbx_strand_id
1 'polypeptide(L)'
;MSFPDIPVNHHVSQPITVDEQVAKLKSTLLKDIKRSAYVYRVDCGGCNGCEIEIFSAITPVFDAERFGIKVVASPRHADILLFTGAVTRAMRVPALRAYESAPDPKICISYGACGCGGGIFHDLYCVWGGSEHIVPIDVWIPGCPPTPAATIYGFAVALGLLNQKLKAQEHQEIDGERVELLLPSIPLATRVMIEREARRQAGYYQGREISDKFLTLLEGATPAQVQGTMQQWMNEAQDPRLREIVNRLVTVLQQGGIHD
;
A
#
# COMPACT_ATOMS: atom_id res chain seq x y z
N MET A 1 -54.35 8.53 -16.82
CA MET A 1 -53.77 7.57 -15.87
C MET A 1 -52.27 7.81 -15.84
N SER A 2 -51.78 8.52 -14.83
CA SER A 2 -50.34 8.65 -14.59
C SER A 2 -49.85 7.33 -14.02
N PHE A 3 -48.94 6.66 -14.72
CA PHE A 3 -48.25 5.50 -14.17
C PHE A 3 -47.50 5.94 -12.91
N PRO A 4 -47.48 5.14 -11.83
CA PRO A 4 -46.65 5.43 -10.68
C PRO A 4 -45.18 5.48 -11.11
N ASP A 5 -44.45 6.51 -10.71
CA ASP A 5 -43.01 6.61 -10.89
C ASP A 5 -42.35 5.46 -10.12
N ILE A 6 -42.04 4.38 -10.84
CA ILE A 6 -41.20 3.32 -10.31
C ILE A 6 -39.78 3.92 -10.26
N PRO A 7 -39.12 4.05 -9.10
CA PRO A 7 -37.78 4.61 -9.02
C PRO A 7 -36.78 3.55 -9.52
N VAL A 8 -36.73 3.41 -10.84
CA VAL A 8 -35.89 2.45 -11.52
C VAL A 8 -34.53 3.10 -11.77
N ASN A 9 -33.72 3.21 -10.72
CA ASN A 9 -32.32 3.65 -10.83
C ASN A 9 -31.41 2.53 -11.38
N HIS A 10 -31.77 1.94 -12.53
CA HIS A 10 -30.93 0.94 -13.21
C HIS A 10 -29.64 1.54 -13.81
N HIS A 11 -29.49 2.86 -13.80
CA HIS A 11 -28.35 3.59 -14.35
C HIS A 11 -27.27 3.89 -13.31
N VAL A 12 -27.58 3.79 -12.01
CA VAL A 12 -26.62 4.00 -10.92
C VAL A 12 -26.50 2.70 -10.14
N SER A 13 -25.34 2.06 -10.17
CA SER A 13 -25.06 0.94 -9.29
C SER A 13 -24.58 1.46 -7.94
N GLN A 14 -25.15 0.89 -6.88
CA GLN A 14 -24.69 1.09 -5.52
C GLN A 14 -23.80 -0.11 -5.15
N PRO A 15 -22.62 0.12 -4.54
CA PRO A 15 -21.81 -0.97 -4.02
C PRO A 15 -22.57 -1.77 -2.96
N ILE A 16 -22.24 -3.05 -2.84
CA ILE A 16 -22.74 -3.88 -1.74
C ILE A 16 -22.29 -3.24 -0.42
N THR A 17 -23.25 -2.99 0.48
CA THR A 17 -22.97 -2.54 1.84
C THR A 17 -22.42 -3.71 2.66
N VAL A 18 -21.29 -3.49 3.32
CA VAL A 18 -20.63 -4.52 4.14
C VAL A 18 -21.15 -4.45 5.57
N ASP A 19 -21.50 -5.59 6.14
CA ASP A 19 -21.89 -5.68 7.56
C ASP A 19 -20.72 -5.31 8.49
N GLU A 20 -21.03 -4.65 9.60
CA GLU A 20 -20.04 -4.15 10.56
C GLU A 20 -19.19 -5.28 11.18
N GLN A 21 -19.77 -6.47 11.31
CA GLN A 21 -19.07 -7.68 11.76
C GLN A 21 -18.01 -8.13 10.75
N VAL A 22 -18.33 -8.09 9.45
CA VAL A 22 -17.39 -8.46 8.37
C VAL A 22 -16.23 -7.47 8.31
N ALA A 23 -16.50 -6.17 8.47
CA ALA A 23 -15.45 -5.15 8.54
C ALA A 23 -14.48 -5.39 9.71
N LYS A 24 -15.00 -5.77 10.88
CA LYS A 24 -14.16 -6.13 12.04
C LYS A 24 -13.33 -7.38 11.77
N LEU A 25 -13.91 -8.41 11.15
CA LEU A 25 -13.22 -9.65 10.80
C LEU A 25 -12.12 -9.44 9.75
N LYS A 26 -12.30 -8.52 8.79
CA LYS A 26 -11.24 -8.15 7.82
C LYS A 26 -9.97 -7.64 8.52
N SER A 27 -10.11 -6.86 9.61
CA SER A 27 -8.96 -6.38 10.37
C SER A 27 -8.18 -7.51 11.06
N THR A 28 -8.87 -8.60 11.43
CA THR A 28 -8.26 -9.81 11.98
C THR A 28 -7.58 -10.63 10.89
N LEU A 29 -8.23 -10.75 9.73
CA LEU A 29 -7.68 -11.48 8.57
C LEU A 29 -6.30 -10.97 8.15
N LEU A 30 -6.06 -9.65 8.15
CA LEU A 30 -4.73 -9.09 7.85
C LEU A 30 -3.64 -9.54 8.83
N LYS A 31 -4.00 -9.86 10.09
CA LYS A 31 -3.05 -10.36 11.09
C LYS A 31 -2.71 -11.84 10.86
N ASP A 32 -3.64 -12.60 10.31
CA ASP A 32 -3.56 -14.06 10.20
C ASP A 32 -3.06 -14.52 8.81
N ILE A 33 -3.51 -13.90 7.72
CA ILE A 33 -3.23 -14.34 6.34
C ILE A 33 -1.79 -14.11 5.90
N LYS A 34 -1.08 -13.13 6.47
CA LYS A 34 0.33 -12.72 6.22
C LYS A 34 1.07 -13.33 5.01
N ARG A 35 1.33 -14.65 5.00
CA ARG A 35 2.12 -15.36 3.96
C ARG A 35 1.36 -16.49 3.23
N SER A 36 0.03 -16.47 3.24
CA SER A 36 -0.81 -17.45 2.55
C SER A 36 -2.05 -16.76 2.00
N ALA A 37 -1.87 -16.08 0.86
CA ALA A 37 -2.91 -15.31 0.20
C ALA A 37 -3.32 -15.99 -1.12
N TYR A 38 -4.52 -16.57 -1.15
CA TYR A 38 -5.08 -17.15 -2.36
C TYR A 38 -5.86 -16.10 -3.14
N VAL A 39 -5.44 -15.82 -4.37
CA VAL A 39 -6.01 -14.78 -5.24
C VAL A 39 -6.84 -15.41 -6.34
N TYR A 40 -8.08 -14.97 -6.49
CA TYR A 40 -8.92 -15.28 -7.65
C TYR A 40 -9.13 -14.03 -8.50
N ARG A 41 -8.77 -14.13 -9.78
CA ARG A 41 -9.02 -13.06 -10.75
C ARG A 41 -10.47 -13.10 -11.21
N VAL A 42 -11.12 -11.94 -11.20
CA VAL A 42 -12.47 -11.73 -11.73
C VAL A 42 -12.36 -10.79 -12.93
N ASP A 43 -12.30 -11.38 -14.11
CA ASP A 43 -12.32 -10.62 -15.37
C ASP A 43 -13.71 -10.04 -15.59
N CYS A 44 -13.82 -8.71 -15.52
CA CYS A 44 -15.08 -7.98 -15.71
C CYS A 44 -15.17 -7.30 -17.08
N GLY A 45 -14.48 -7.83 -18.09
CA GLY A 45 -14.41 -7.26 -19.44
C GLY A 45 -13.10 -6.52 -19.68
N GLY A 46 -11.99 -7.16 -19.34
CA GLY A 46 -10.63 -6.70 -19.64
C GLY A 46 -10.24 -6.91 -21.11
N CYS A 47 -9.16 -6.25 -21.53
CA CYS A 47 -8.55 -6.42 -22.84
C CYS A 47 -7.39 -7.45 -22.83
N ASN A 48 -7.33 -8.30 -21.81
CA ASN A 48 -6.27 -9.28 -21.52
C ASN A 48 -4.91 -8.70 -21.08
N GLY A 49 -4.68 -7.38 -21.19
CA GLY A 49 -3.41 -6.79 -20.80
C GLY A 49 -3.12 -6.91 -19.30
N CYS A 50 -4.14 -6.68 -18.46
CA CYS A 50 -4.00 -6.81 -17.00
C CYS A 50 -3.77 -8.27 -16.58
N GLU A 51 -4.45 -9.20 -17.24
CA GLU A 51 -4.39 -10.63 -17.00
C GLU A 51 -3.00 -11.17 -17.33
N ILE A 52 -2.42 -10.75 -18.46
CA ILE A 52 -1.04 -11.11 -18.83
C ILE A 52 -0.08 -10.67 -17.73
N GLU A 53 -0.20 -9.45 -17.21
CA GLU A 53 0.71 -8.99 -16.14
C GLU A 53 0.52 -9.71 -14.81
N ILE A 54 -0.71 -10.12 -14.47
CA ILE A 54 -0.98 -10.98 -13.31
C ILE A 54 -0.28 -12.33 -13.48
N PHE A 55 -0.34 -12.93 -14.69
CA PHE A 55 0.37 -14.17 -14.96
C PHE A 55 1.89 -13.97 -15.03
N SER A 56 2.37 -12.83 -15.53
CA SER A 56 3.80 -12.48 -15.51
C SER A 56 4.32 -12.39 -14.07
N ALA A 57 3.52 -11.87 -13.12
CA ALA A 57 3.92 -11.76 -11.72
C ALA A 57 4.16 -13.11 -11.03
N ILE A 58 3.52 -14.19 -11.47
CA ILE A 58 3.74 -15.55 -10.94
C ILE A 58 4.86 -16.32 -11.65
N THR A 59 5.42 -15.78 -12.74
CA THR A 59 6.53 -16.44 -13.44
C THR A 59 7.81 -16.42 -12.60
N PRO A 60 8.80 -17.30 -12.86
CA PRO A 60 10.04 -17.35 -12.09
C PRO A 60 10.86 -16.05 -12.05
N VAL A 61 10.60 -15.11 -12.95
CA VAL A 61 11.29 -13.80 -12.96
C VAL A 61 10.86 -12.93 -11.79
N PHE A 62 9.56 -12.94 -11.45
CA PHE A 62 8.99 -12.09 -10.40
C PHE A 62 8.59 -12.89 -9.16
N ASP A 63 8.26 -14.17 -9.32
CA ASP A 63 8.01 -15.18 -8.29
C ASP A 63 7.16 -14.65 -7.11
N ALA A 64 5.93 -14.23 -7.42
CA ALA A 64 4.98 -13.79 -6.40
C ALA A 64 4.65 -14.90 -5.38
N GLU A 65 4.79 -16.18 -5.75
CA GLU A 65 4.55 -17.32 -4.86
C GLU A 65 5.51 -17.33 -3.65
N ARG A 66 6.73 -16.76 -3.78
CA ARG A 66 7.66 -16.58 -2.66
C ARG A 66 7.07 -15.77 -1.50
N PHE A 67 6.14 -14.87 -1.79
CA PHE A 67 5.44 -14.06 -0.78
C PHE A 67 4.17 -14.74 -0.27
N GLY A 68 3.87 -15.96 -0.73
CA GLY A 68 2.67 -16.69 -0.39
C GLY A 68 1.44 -16.30 -1.20
N ILE A 69 1.63 -15.57 -2.30
CA ILE A 69 0.54 -15.16 -3.19
C ILE A 69 0.36 -16.22 -4.26
N LYS A 70 -0.78 -16.91 -4.26
CA LYS A 70 -1.07 -17.98 -5.20
C LYS A 70 -2.38 -17.75 -5.93
N VAL A 71 -2.37 -17.87 -7.26
CA VAL A 71 -3.58 -17.77 -8.06
C VAL A 71 -4.38 -19.07 -8.00
N VAL A 72 -5.68 -18.97 -7.66
CA VAL A 72 -6.60 -20.11 -7.60
C VAL A 72 -7.62 -20.06 -8.73
N ALA A 73 -8.17 -21.22 -9.08
CA ALA A 73 -9.14 -21.37 -10.17
C ALA A 73 -10.60 -21.16 -9.75
N SER A 74 -10.89 -21.10 -8.45
CA SER A 74 -12.25 -21.00 -7.92
C SER A 74 -12.34 -19.90 -6.86
N PRO A 75 -13.38 -19.05 -6.89
CA PRO A 75 -13.58 -18.02 -5.87
C PRO A 75 -13.84 -18.61 -4.48
N ARG A 76 -14.31 -19.87 -4.41
CA ARG A 76 -14.57 -20.56 -3.13
C ARG A 76 -13.30 -20.87 -2.33
N HIS A 77 -12.12 -20.81 -2.96
CA HIS A 77 -10.83 -21.05 -2.33
C HIS A 77 -10.00 -19.76 -2.24
N ALA A 78 -10.60 -18.60 -2.52
CA ALA A 78 -9.91 -17.33 -2.60
C ALA A 78 -10.13 -16.52 -1.33
N ASP A 79 -9.05 -15.93 -0.83
CA ASP A 79 -9.09 -14.92 0.22
C ASP A 79 -9.13 -13.50 -0.38
N ILE A 80 -8.59 -13.37 -1.58
CA ILE A 80 -8.50 -12.11 -2.32
C ILE A 80 -9.21 -12.25 -3.66
N LEU A 81 -10.14 -11.35 -3.93
CA LEU A 81 -10.77 -11.17 -5.23
C LEU A 81 -10.14 -9.99 -5.96
N LEU A 82 -9.53 -10.26 -7.11
CA LEU A 82 -8.86 -9.27 -7.93
C LEU A 82 -9.73 -8.94 -9.15
N PHE A 83 -10.37 -7.78 -9.14
CA PHE A 83 -11.25 -7.33 -10.21
C PHE A 83 -10.47 -6.59 -11.30
N THR A 84 -10.61 -7.04 -12.54
CA THR A 84 -9.96 -6.42 -13.72
C THR A 84 -11.00 -5.94 -14.73
N GLY A 85 -10.61 -4.98 -15.58
CA GLY A 85 -11.47 -4.44 -16.63
C GLY A 85 -12.49 -3.40 -16.13
N ALA A 86 -13.16 -2.72 -17.07
CA ALA A 86 -14.03 -1.57 -16.77
C ALA A 86 -15.42 -1.94 -16.21
N VAL A 87 -15.63 -3.22 -15.89
CA VAL A 87 -16.92 -3.79 -15.50
C VAL A 87 -17.99 -3.55 -16.55
N THR A 88 -17.99 -4.39 -17.58
CA THR A 88 -19.05 -4.37 -18.59
C THR A 88 -20.42 -4.70 -17.97
N ARG A 89 -21.50 -4.17 -18.55
CA ARG A 89 -22.87 -4.41 -18.05
C ARG A 89 -23.21 -5.89 -17.93
N ALA A 90 -22.76 -6.70 -18.90
CA ALA A 90 -22.98 -8.14 -18.91
C ALA A 90 -22.21 -8.85 -17.77
N MET A 91 -21.04 -8.35 -17.38
CA MET A 91 -20.21 -8.96 -16.34
C MET A 91 -20.61 -8.58 -14.91
N ARG A 92 -21.56 -7.66 -14.72
CA ARG A 92 -22.06 -7.29 -13.38
C ARG A 92 -22.55 -8.50 -12.57
N VAL A 93 -23.48 -9.26 -13.12
CA VAL A 93 -24.08 -10.41 -12.40
C VAL A 93 -23.05 -11.52 -12.15
N PRO A 94 -22.22 -11.92 -13.14
CA PRO A 94 -21.11 -12.85 -12.89
C PRO A 94 -20.14 -12.38 -11.79
N ALA A 95 -19.76 -11.11 -11.79
CA ALA A 95 -18.84 -10.55 -10.80
C ALA A 95 -19.43 -10.59 -9.38
N LEU A 96 -20.71 -10.24 -9.22
CA LEU A 96 -21.42 -10.33 -7.95
C LEU A 96 -21.52 -11.78 -7.45
N ARG A 97 -21.82 -12.73 -8.34
CA ARG A 97 -21.84 -14.16 -7.98
C ARG A 97 -20.48 -14.68 -7.54
N ALA A 98 -19.40 -14.21 -8.17
CA ALA A 98 -18.04 -14.56 -7.74
C ALA A 98 -17.74 -13.98 -6.36
N TYR A 99 -18.15 -12.73 -6.09
CA TYR A 99 -18.03 -12.09 -4.79
C TYR A 99 -18.79 -12.85 -3.69
N GLU A 100 -20.06 -13.18 -3.92
CA GLU A 100 -20.91 -13.92 -2.97
C GLU A 100 -20.43 -15.36 -2.74
N SER A 101 -19.78 -15.97 -3.73
CA SER A 101 -19.26 -17.34 -3.62
C SER A 101 -17.95 -17.44 -2.85
N ALA A 102 -17.26 -16.32 -2.62
CA ALA A 102 -16.00 -16.29 -1.90
C ALA A 102 -16.24 -16.21 -0.37
N PRO A 103 -15.48 -16.98 0.44
CA PRO A 103 -15.66 -17.02 1.87
C PRO A 103 -15.41 -15.65 2.52
N ASP A 104 -16.16 -15.35 3.59
CA ASP A 104 -15.88 -14.21 4.46
C ASP A 104 -14.96 -14.64 5.61
N PRO A 105 -14.00 -13.79 6.03
CA PRO A 105 -13.64 -12.48 5.48
C PRO A 105 -12.82 -12.55 4.17
N LYS A 106 -13.04 -11.61 3.25
CA LYS A 106 -12.34 -11.49 1.94
C LYS A 106 -11.85 -10.09 1.66
N ILE A 107 -10.75 -9.97 0.91
CA ILE A 107 -10.21 -8.70 0.42
C ILE A 107 -10.58 -8.53 -1.05
N CYS A 108 -11.10 -7.36 -1.42
CA CYS A 108 -11.40 -7.02 -2.80
C CYS A 108 -10.43 -5.95 -3.30
N ILE A 109 -9.75 -6.27 -4.39
CA ILE A 109 -8.74 -5.40 -4.99
C ILE A 109 -9.20 -5.02 -6.39
N SER A 110 -9.19 -3.73 -6.66
CA SER A 110 -9.37 -3.20 -8.00
C SER A 110 -8.02 -3.13 -8.72
N TYR A 111 -7.93 -3.71 -9.91
CA TYR A 111 -6.68 -3.84 -10.65
C TYR A 111 -6.73 -3.17 -12.03
N GLY A 112 -5.75 -2.31 -12.25
CA GLY A 112 -5.58 -1.55 -13.49
C GLY A 112 -6.51 -0.35 -13.59
N ALA A 113 -6.18 0.56 -14.51
CA ALA A 113 -6.90 1.83 -14.71
C ALA A 113 -8.39 1.61 -15.00
N CYS A 114 -8.70 0.58 -15.80
CA CYS A 114 -10.07 0.19 -16.09
C CYS A 114 -10.82 -0.32 -14.86
N GLY A 115 -10.19 -1.15 -14.02
CA GLY A 115 -10.80 -1.64 -12.78
C GLY A 115 -11.05 -0.52 -11.78
N CYS A 116 -10.08 0.40 -11.64
CA CYS A 116 -10.10 1.45 -10.61
C CYS A 116 -11.07 2.59 -10.89
N GLY A 117 -11.30 2.93 -12.16
CA GLY A 117 -12.17 4.06 -12.51
C GLY A 117 -12.59 4.05 -13.98
N GLY A 118 -12.70 2.86 -14.59
CA GLY A 118 -13.16 2.70 -15.97
C GLY A 118 -12.10 2.99 -17.03
N GLY A 119 -11.03 3.71 -16.67
CA GLY A 119 -9.90 4.01 -17.55
C GLY A 119 -10.35 4.77 -18.79
N ILE A 120 -9.85 4.37 -19.96
CA ILE A 120 -10.29 4.95 -21.24
C ILE A 120 -11.78 4.71 -21.52
N PHE A 121 -12.41 3.75 -20.84
CA PHE A 121 -13.80 3.38 -21.06
C PHE A 121 -14.79 4.02 -20.06
N HIS A 122 -14.32 4.88 -19.15
CA HIS A 122 -15.09 5.34 -17.98
C HIS A 122 -16.49 5.92 -18.29
N ASP A 123 -16.69 6.56 -19.44
CA ASP A 123 -17.95 7.19 -19.84
C ASP A 123 -18.70 6.43 -20.97
N LEU A 124 -18.34 5.16 -21.21
CA LEU A 124 -19.04 4.36 -22.22
C LEU A 124 -20.34 3.78 -21.66
N TYR A 125 -21.37 3.80 -22.51
CA TYR A 125 -22.69 3.25 -22.18
C TYR A 125 -22.67 1.77 -21.74
N CYS A 126 -21.68 0.99 -22.18
CA CYS A 126 -21.62 -0.46 -21.97
C CYS A 126 -20.87 -0.89 -20.70
N VAL A 127 -20.32 0.05 -19.93
CA VAL A 127 -19.56 -0.22 -18.70
C VAL A 127 -20.16 0.48 -17.49
N TRP A 128 -19.76 0.04 -16.30
CA TRP A 128 -20.10 0.70 -15.03
C TRP A 128 -19.05 1.70 -14.56
N GLY A 129 -17.89 1.77 -15.23
CA GLY A 129 -16.86 2.78 -14.94
C GLY A 129 -15.96 2.43 -13.74
N GLY A 130 -15.95 1.19 -13.28
CA GLY A 130 -15.10 0.75 -12.18
C GLY A 130 -15.71 -0.38 -11.34
N SER A 131 -14.86 -1.11 -10.64
CA SER A 131 -15.25 -2.22 -9.75
C SER A 131 -15.87 -1.76 -8.44
N GLU A 132 -15.52 -0.56 -7.97
CA GLU A 132 -16.10 0.09 -6.79
C GLU A 132 -17.61 0.33 -6.90
N HIS A 133 -18.14 0.42 -8.13
CA HIS A 133 -19.57 0.61 -8.35
C HIS A 133 -20.39 -0.66 -8.13
N ILE A 134 -19.76 -1.84 -8.09
CA ILE A 134 -20.43 -3.14 -7.95
C ILE A 134 -20.07 -3.86 -6.65
N VAL A 135 -18.83 -3.75 -6.17
CA VAL A 135 -18.33 -4.45 -4.99
C VAL A 135 -17.54 -3.49 -4.10
N PRO A 136 -17.47 -3.72 -2.78
CA PRO A 136 -16.66 -2.91 -1.89
C PRO A 136 -15.18 -3.18 -2.14
N ILE A 137 -14.45 -2.18 -2.63
CA ILE A 137 -13.01 -2.26 -2.90
C ILE A 137 -12.21 -1.83 -1.66
N ASP A 138 -11.23 -2.65 -1.27
CA ASP A 138 -10.33 -2.39 -0.15
C ASP A 138 -9.02 -1.72 -0.62
N VAL A 139 -8.50 -2.12 -1.78
CA VAL A 139 -7.22 -1.62 -2.34
C VAL A 139 -7.32 -1.41 -3.84
N TRP A 140 -6.67 -0.36 -4.33
CA TRP A 140 -6.53 -0.06 -5.76
C TRP A 140 -5.08 -0.25 -6.19
N ILE A 141 -4.87 -1.02 -7.27
CA ILE A 141 -3.56 -1.19 -7.92
C ILE A 141 -3.62 -0.47 -9.27
N PRO A 142 -3.12 0.77 -9.39
CA PRO A 142 -3.18 1.55 -10.62
C PRO A 142 -2.19 1.06 -11.68
N GLY A 143 -2.49 1.30 -12.96
CA GLY A 143 -1.64 0.99 -14.12
C GLY A 143 -2.43 0.55 -15.36
N CYS A 144 -1.85 0.59 -16.56
CA CYS A 144 -2.55 0.19 -17.80
C CYS A 144 -1.63 -0.54 -18.81
N PRO A 145 -1.28 -1.81 -18.56
CA PRO A 145 -1.52 -2.57 -17.32
C PRO A 145 -0.50 -2.21 -16.21
N PRO A 146 -0.79 -2.49 -14.93
CA PRO A 146 0.20 -2.42 -13.86
C PRO A 146 1.37 -3.37 -14.17
N THR A 147 2.61 -2.91 -13.99
CA THR A 147 3.78 -3.78 -14.20
C THR A 147 3.84 -4.90 -13.15
N PRO A 148 4.49 -6.05 -13.41
CA PRO A 148 4.51 -7.16 -12.45
C PRO A 148 5.09 -6.76 -11.09
N ALA A 149 6.10 -5.88 -11.08
CA ALA A 149 6.66 -5.31 -9.86
C ALA A 149 5.64 -4.43 -9.11
N ALA A 150 4.85 -3.62 -9.82
CA ALA A 150 3.77 -2.83 -9.23
C ALA A 150 2.64 -3.72 -8.69
N THR A 151 2.36 -4.84 -9.37
CA THR A 151 1.39 -5.85 -8.92
C THR A 151 1.81 -6.49 -7.60
N ILE A 152 3.06 -6.95 -7.50
CA ILE A 152 3.61 -7.50 -6.26
C ILE A 152 3.61 -6.44 -5.15
N TYR A 153 3.98 -5.19 -5.47
CA TYR A 153 3.93 -4.09 -4.52
C TYR A 153 2.49 -3.84 -4.02
N GLY A 154 1.50 -3.83 -4.91
CA GLY A 154 0.10 -3.66 -4.57
C GLY A 154 -0.43 -4.75 -3.65
N PHE A 155 -0.07 -6.02 -3.92
CA PHE A 155 -0.38 -7.12 -3.00
C PHE A 155 0.34 -7.00 -1.66
N ALA A 156 1.60 -6.56 -1.65
CA ALA A 156 2.34 -6.35 -0.40
C ALA A 156 1.71 -5.23 0.46
N VAL A 157 1.17 -4.18 -0.16
CA VAL A 157 0.37 -3.15 0.53
C VAL A 157 -0.94 -3.74 1.05
N ALA A 158 -1.67 -4.50 0.21
CA ALA A 158 -2.94 -5.11 0.61
C ALA A 158 -2.80 -6.09 1.78
N LEU A 159 -1.69 -6.82 1.85
CA LEU A 159 -1.37 -7.74 2.94
C LEU A 159 -0.77 -7.06 4.17
N GLY A 160 -0.60 -5.73 4.15
CA GLY A 160 0.03 -4.98 5.24
C GLY A 160 1.52 -5.34 5.45
N LEU A 161 2.18 -5.96 4.46
CA LEU A 161 3.62 -6.23 4.47
C LEU A 161 4.41 -4.92 4.31
N LEU A 162 3.79 -3.91 3.71
CA LEU A 162 4.32 -2.57 3.56
C LEU A 162 3.40 -1.59 4.27
N ASN A 163 3.96 -0.83 5.22
CA ASN A 163 3.28 0.37 5.72
C ASN A 163 3.18 1.36 4.54
N GLN A 164 1.96 1.81 4.22
CA GLN A 164 1.75 2.81 3.18
C GLN A 164 2.46 4.12 3.58
N LYS A 165 3.60 4.42 2.94
CA LYS A 165 4.49 5.54 3.32
C LYS A 165 4.08 6.91 2.75
N LEU A 166 2.88 7.06 2.19
CA LEU A 166 2.38 8.36 1.74
C LEU A 166 0.93 8.54 2.18
N LYS A 167 0.74 9.20 3.32
CA LYS A 167 -0.51 9.89 3.62
C LYS A 167 -0.43 11.24 2.92
N ALA A 168 -1.23 11.46 1.89
CA ALA A 168 -1.37 12.80 1.33
C ALA A 168 -1.95 13.71 2.43
N GLN A 169 -1.19 14.73 2.82
CA GLN A 169 -1.68 15.83 3.64
C GLN A 169 -1.71 17.04 2.71
N GLU A 170 -2.90 17.52 2.39
CA GLU A 170 -3.07 18.81 1.73
C GLU A 170 -2.92 19.90 2.78
N HIS A 171 -1.84 20.65 2.71
CA HIS A 171 -1.61 21.82 3.52
C HIS A 171 -1.96 23.06 2.69
N GLN A 172 -2.98 23.81 3.12
CA GLN A 172 -3.28 25.13 2.57
C GLN A 172 -2.52 26.16 3.40
N GLU A 173 -1.50 26.78 2.80
CA GLU A 173 -0.66 27.79 3.43
C GLU A 173 -1.51 29.02 3.79
N ILE A 174 -1.46 29.42 5.07
CA ILE A 174 -2.17 30.60 5.58
C ILE A 174 -1.23 31.81 5.52
N ASP A 175 -1.75 33.00 5.21
CA ASP A 175 -0.94 34.21 5.06
C ASP A 175 -0.22 34.57 6.38
N GLY A 176 1.12 34.58 6.35
CA GLY A 176 1.98 34.80 7.52
C GLY A 176 2.43 33.52 8.25
N GLU A 177 2.08 32.33 7.77
CA GLU A 177 2.57 31.06 8.30
C GLU A 177 4.06 30.90 8.06
N ARG A 178 4.82 30.63 9.13
CA ARG A 178 6.25 30.31 9.03
C ARG A 178 6.42 28.82 9.23
N VAL A 179 7.05 28.16 8.26
CA VAL A 179 7.36 26.74 8.34
C VAL A 179 8.31 26.47 9.51
N GLU A 180 7.86 25.71 10.50
CA GLU A 180 8.73 25.21 11.56
C GLU A 180 9.73 24.21 10.98
N LEU A 181 11.01 24.42 11.25
CA LEU A 181 12.05 23.49 10.86
C LEU A 181 11.94 22.22 11.72
N LEU A 182 11.89 21.06 11.08
CA LEU A 182 11.79 19.74 11.74
C LEU A 182 12.90 19.46 12.78
N LEU A 183 14.07 20.09 12.65
CA LEU A 183 15.24 19.88 13.50
C LEU A 183 15.99 21.22 13.66
N PRO A 184 15.46 22.19 14.43
CA PRO A 184 16.01 23.54 14.47
C PRO A 184 17.34 23.61 15.24
N SER A 185 17.58 22.67 16.17
CA SER A 185 18.80 22.64 16.98
C SER A 185 20.01 22.00 16.29
N ILE A 186 19.81 21.35 15.14
CA ILE A 186 20.86 20.58 14.46
C ILE A 186 21.31 21.32 13.20
N PRO A 187 22.60 21.66 13.06
CA PRO A 187 23.14 22.28 11.85
C PRO A 187 22.91 21.43 10.60
N LEU A 188 22.62 22.08 9.47
CA LEU A 188 22.39 21.41 8.18
C LEU A 188 23.59 20.55 7.75
N ALA A 189 24.82 21.01 8.00
CA ALA A 189 26.03 20.27 7.67
C ALA A 189 26.08 18.91 8.39
N THR A 190 25.74 18.89 9.68
CA THR A 190 25.67 17.67 10.49
C THR A 190 24.59 16.73 9.97
N ARG A 191 23.42 17.27 9.61
CA ARG A 191 22.32 16.48 9.01
C ARG A 191 22.75 15.81 7.70
N VAL A 192 23.35 16.57 6.79
CA VAL A 192 23.83 16.06 5.49
C VAL A 192 24.90 15.00 5.68
N MET A 193 25.82 15.20 6.63
CA MET A 193 26.87 14.24 6.94
C MET A 193 26.29 12.90 7.45
N ILE A 194 25.39 12.95 8.44
CA ILE A 194 24.76 11.76 9.02
C ILE A 194 23.93 11.01 7.97
N GLU A 195 23.15 11.74 7.18
CA GLU A 195 22.33 11.13 6.13
C GLU A 195 23.18 10.46 5.05
N ARG A 196 24.28 11.09 4.62
CA ARG A 196 25.21 10.50 3.65
C ARG A 196 25.86 9.22 4.19
N GLU A 197 26.31 9.23 5.44
CA GLU A 197 26.93 8.04 6.03
C GLU A 197 25.90 6.93 6.25
N ALA A 198 24.70 7.24 6.74
CA ALA A 198 23.64 6.25 6.90
C ALA A 198 23.23 5.61 5.57
N ARG A 199 23.10 6.42 4.51
CA ARG A 199 22.84 5.94 3.14
C ARG A 199 23.99 5.10 2.58
N ARG A 200 25.24 5.44 2.93
CA ARG A 200 26.42 4.65 2.54
C ARG A 200 26.39 3.25 3.16
N GLN A 201 25.95 3.14 4.41
CA GLN A 201 25.94 1.86 5.14
C GLN A 201 24.71 0.99 4.84
N ALA A 202 23.52 1.60 4.69
CA ALA A 202 22.24 0.89 4.60
C ALA A 202 21.42 1.20 3.32
N GLY A 203 22.01 1.89 2.35
CA GLY A 203 21.31 2.28 1.12
C GLY A 203 20.26 3.36 1.33
N TYR A 204 19.51 3.68 0.28
CA TYR A 204 18.61 4.84 0.27
C TYR A 204 17.44 4.74 1.24
N TYR A 205 16.78 3.57 1.32
CA TYR A 205 15.57 3.41 2.12
C TYR A 205 15.88 3.26 3.61
N GLN A 206 16.64 2.23 3.97
CA GLN A 206 16.97 1.95 5.38
C GLN A 206 17.89 3.04 5.95
N GLY A 207 18.84 3.55 5.15
CA GLY A 207 19.70 4.66 5.57
C GLY A 207 18.94 5.91 5.94
N ARG A 208 17.91 6.29 5.16
CA ARG A 208 17.03 7.43 5.48
C ARG A 208 16.26 7.23 6.78
N GLU A 209 15.67 6.04 6.96
CA GLU A 209 14.91 5.73 8.17
C GLU A 209 15.78 5.75 9.44
N ILE A 210 17.00 5.21 9.33
CA ILE A 210 17.99 5.21 10.41
C ILE A 210 18.46 6.64 10.69
N SER A 211 18.78 7.44 9.67
CA SER A 211 19.24 8.83 9.86
C SER A 211 18.16 9.71 10.47
N ASP A 212 16.91 9.59 10.00
CA ASP A 212 15.80 10.40 10.51
C ASP A 212 15.55 10.09 11.99
N LYS A 213 15.51 8.80 12.34
CA LYS A 213 15.36 8.38 13.74
C LYS A 213 16.54 8.79 14.62
N PHE A 214 17.77 8.66 14.11
CA PHE A 214 18.98 9.08 14.82
C PHE A 214 19.00 10.60 15.10
N LEU A 215 18.67 11.43 14.11
CA LEU A 215 18.62 12.88 14.26
C LEU A 215 17.50 13.34 15.19
N THR A 216 16.33 12.69 15.13
CA THR A 216 15.21 12.96 16.04
C THR A 216 15.59 12.67 17.50
N LEU A 217 16.40 11.63 17.74
CA LEU A 217 16.91 11.31 19.09
C LEU A 217 17.96 12.30 19.60
N LEU A 218 18.62 13.05 18.70
CA LEU A 218 19.59 14.09 19.05
C LEU A 218 18.95 15.44 19.31
N GLU A 219 17.75 15.67 18.77
CA GLU A 219 17.04 16.93 18.92
C GLU A 219 16.66 17.19 20.39
N GLY A 220 17.17 18.28 20.97
CA GLY A 220 16.88 18.69 22.34
C GLY A 220 17.44 17.79 23.45
N ALA A 221 18.23 16.77 23.15
CA ALA A 221 18.75 15.81 24.13
C ALA A 221 20.14 16.20 24.68
N THR A 222 20.35 16.00 25.99
CA THR A 222 21.69 16.14 26.59
C THR A 222 22.57 14.92 26.27
N PRO A 223 23.91 15.05 26.24
CA PRO A 223 24.81 13.93 25.87
C PRO A 223 24.60 12.64 26.67
N ALA A 224 24.23 12.75 27.95
CA ALA A 224 23.95 11.61 28.82
C ALA A 224 22.61 10.92 28.48
N GLN A 225 21.60 11.70 28.09
CA GLN A 225 20.30 11.17 27.66
C GLN A 225 20.43 10.46 26.30
N VAL A 226 21.21 11.03 25.39
CA VAL A 226 21.46 10.48 24.04
C VAL A 226 22.02 9.06 24.09
N GLN A 227 23.04 8.81 24.93
CA GLN A 227 23.60 7.46 25.06
C GLN A 227 22.56 6.45 25.57
N GLY A 228 21.75 6.84 26.56
CA GLY A 228 20.71 5.99 27.13
C GLY A 228 19.62 5.62 26.12
N THR A 229 19.05 6.61 25.42
CA THR A 229 18.00 6.38 24.42
C THR A 229 18.51 5.63 23.19
N MET A 230 19.74 5.89 22.75
CA MET A 230 20.37 5.11 21.66
C MET A 230 20.58 3.65 22.06
N GLN A 231 21.07 3.39 23.27
CA GLN A 231 21.24 2.03 23.78
C GLN A 231 19.90 1.29 23.84
N GLN A 232 18.85 1.97 24.32
CA GLN A 232 17.50 1.42 24.39
C GLN A 232 16.98 1.08 22.99
N TRP A 233 17.09 2.00 22.02
CA TRP A 233 16.65 1.77 20.65
C TRP A 233 17.38 0.56 20.02
N MET A 234 18.70 0.44 20.21
CA MET A 234 19.47 -0.70 19.72
C MET A 234 19.03 -2.02 20.35
N ASN A 235 18.71 -2.03 21.65
CA ASN A 235 18.25 -3.22 22.37
C ASN A 235 16.84 -3.65 21.93
N GLU A 236 15.94 -2.70 21.70
CA GLU A 236 14.57 -2.96 21.21
C GLU A 236 14.56 -3.54 19.79
N ALA A 237 15.44 -3.04 18.91
CA ALA A 237 15.49 -3.47 17.51
C ALA A 237 16.08 -4.87 17.32
N GLN A 238 16.91 -5.36 18.26
CA GLN A 238 17.59 -6.66 18.20
C GLN A 238 18.34 -6.95 16.88
N ASP A 239 18.78 -5.92 16.15
CA ASP A 239 19.50 -6.04 14.88
C ASP A 239 20.99 -5.70 15.06
N PRO A 240 21.91 -6.66 14.85
CA PRO A 240 23.35 -6.40 14.94
C PRO A 240 23.85 -5.40 13.90
N ARG A 241 23.22 -5.32 12.71
CA ARG A 241 23.60 -4.37 11.67
C ARG A 241 23.28 -2.94 12.09
N LEU A 242 22.09 -2.74 12.65
CA LEU A 242 21.68 -1.44 13.16
C LEU A 242 22.67 -0.92 14.20
N ARG A 243 23.13 -1.79 15.10
CA ARG A 243 24.13 -1.46 16.12
C ARG A 243 25.44 -0.95 15.52
N GLU A 244 25.94 -1.62 14.49
CA GLU A 244 27.16 -1.21 13.79
C GLU A 244 26.99 0.16 13.11
N ILE A 245 25.87 0.35 12.41
CA ILE A 245 25.56 1.60 11.71
C ILE A 245 25.45 2.75 12.71
N VAL A 246 24.69 2.59 13.80
CA VAL A 246 24.51 3.64 14.81
C VAL A 246 25.84 4.00 15.47
N ASN A 247 26.65 3.01 15.84
CA ASN A 247 27.99 3.27 16.38
C ASN A 247 28.88 4.04 15.39
N ARG A 248 28.78 3.72 14.10
CA ARG A 248 29.49 4.46 13.04
C ARG A 248 29.00 5.91 12.94
N LEU A 249 27.69 6.14 13.01
CA LEU A 249 27.11 7.49 13.00
C LEU A 249 27.54 8.32 14.21
N VAL A 250 27.58 7.72 15.41
CA VAL A 250 28.12 8.38 16.62
C VAL A 250 29.59 8.76 16.44
N THR A 251 30.38 7.85 15.86
CA THR A 251 31.81 8.11 15.58
C THR A 251 31.97 9.27 14.60
N VAL A 252 31.18 9.29 13.52
CA VAL A 252 31.20 10.35 12.51
C VAL A 252 30.72 11.68 13.10
N LEU A 253 29.74 11.67 14.00
CA LEU A 253 29.29 12.86 14.72
C LEU A 253 30.40 13.43 15.62
N GLN A 254 31.14 12.58 16.32
CA GLN A 254 32.28 12.99 17.15
C GLN A 254 33.46 13.52 16.32
N GLN A 255 33.71 12.92 15.15
CA GLN A 255 34.78 13.34 14.23
C GLN A 255 34.43 14.61 13.45
N GLY A 256 33.17 14.79 13.08
CA GLY A 256 32.67 15.95 12.34
C GLY A 256 32.43 17.18 13.23
N GLY A 257 32.64 17.10 14.53
CA GLY A 257 32.55 18.21 15.49
C GLY A 257 33.77 19.13 15.54
N ILE A 258 34.74 18.96 14.64
CA ILE A 258 35.92 19.83 14.51
C ILE A 258 35.96 20.34 13.08
N HIS A 259 35.11 21.29 12.71
CA HIS A 259 35.41 22.30 11.69
C HIS A 259 34.38 23.42 11.87
N ASP A 260 34.87 24.51 12.48
CA ASP A 260 34.24 25.83 12.52
C ASP A 260 33.78 26.30 11.13
#